data_AF-A0A7S1W6V1-F1
#
_entry.id   AF-A0A7S1W6V1-F1
#
_cell.length_a   1.000
_cell.length_b   1.000
_cell.length_c   1.000
_cell.angle_alpha   90.00
_cell.angle_beta   90.00
_cell.angle_gamma   90.00
#
_symmetry.space_group_name_H-M   'P 1'
#
loop_
_entity.id
_entity.type
_entity.pdbx_description
1 polymer ?
#
loop_
_entity_poly.entity_id
_entity_poly.type
_entity_poly.pdbx_seq_one_letter_code
_entity_poly.pdbx_strand_id
1 'polypeptide(L)'
;RGPCSGRSQPRAPLAWMCGAPRSLAGRWAFRTFLAGLARQSLAEEGVPDVIRGVAPADLPKYRPQSGRDGSPSFRCFDSRGSAASVDLPYAVVNDDSCDCADGSDEPGTDACAGQSTTLFFCRNEQSDGAYIYASRVNDGICDCCDGSDEWRAAARGLSRMSCQNTCLEEGQRLSKERAQKEAELRGGVERRRALAAAAAEEKRALE
;
A
#
# COMPACT_ATOMS: atom_id res chain seq x y z
N ARG A 1 30.26 -45.45 -35.62
CA ARG A 1 31.68 -45.19 -35.92
C ARG A 1 32.10 -43.98 -35.09
N GLY A 2 33.04 -44.14 -34.15
CA GLY A 2 33.73 -43.01 -33.48
C GLY A 2 34.76 -42.36 -34.42
N PRO A 3 35.75 -41.55 -33.93
CA PRO A 3 36.38 -41.64 -32.62
C PRO A 3 36.70 -40.30 -31.89
N CYS A 4 37.34 -40.48 -30.73
CA CYS A 4 37.71 -39.56 -29.64
C CYS A 4 39.08 -38.84 -29.79
N SER A 5 39.39 -38.06 -28.73
CA SER A 5 40.70 -37.63 -28.17
C SER A 5 41.18 -36.22 -28.56
N GLY A 6 41.73 -35.35 -27.70
CA GLY A 6 42.18 -35.42 -26.30
C GLY A 6 43.69 -35.14 -26.17
N ARG A 7 44.10 -34.07 -25.43
CA ARG A 7 45.40 -33.85 -24.73
C ARG A 7 45.45 -32.42 -24.15
N SER A 8 45.49 -32.19 -22.84
CA SER A 8 46.59 -32.33 -21.84
C SER A 8 47.61 -31.16 -21.85
N GLN A 9 47.64 -30.37 -20.76
CA GLN A 9 48.76 -29.50 -20.38
C GLN A 9 49.30 -29.92 -19.00
N PRO A 10 50.62 -29.79 -18.71
CA PRO A 10 51.24 -30.20 -17.46
C PRO A 10 51.47 -29.06 -16.45
N ARG A 11 51.86 -29.45 -15.22
CA ARG A 11 52.01 -28.69 -13.96
C ARG A 11 53.47 -28.24 -13.66
N ALA A 12 53.58 -27.10 -12.94
CA ALA A 12 54.51 -26.73 -11.83
C ALA A 12 56.03 -26.53 -12.11
N PRO A 13 56.90 -26.04 -11.18
CA PRO A 13 56.71 -25.58 -9.78
C PRO A 13 57.50 -24.30 -9.31
N LEU A 14 57.30 -24.03 -8.00
CA LEU A 14 57.87 -23.10 -6.99
C LEU A 14 59.39 -22.79 -6.99
N ALA A 15 59.76 -21.59 -6.52
CA ALA A 15 60.84 -21.35 -5.54
C ALA A 15 60.79 -19.92 -4.96
N TRP A 16 60.76 -19.80 -3.63
CA TRP A 16 61.00 -18.57 -2.85
C TRP A 16 62.26 -18.78 -2.00
N MET A 17 63.18 -17.82 -2.01
CA MET A 17 64.30 -17.74 -1.07
C MET A 17 64.43 -16.33 -0.46
N CYS A 18 64.50 -16.35 0.87
CA CYS A 18 65.06 -15.46 1.89
C CYS A 18 65.70 -14.09 1.56
N GLY A 19 65.49 -13.12 2.46
CA GLY A 19 66.51 -12.16 2.88
C GLY A 19 66.01 -10.76 3.29
N ALA A 20 65.97 -10.46 4.60
CA ALA A 20 65.93 -9.09 5.16
C ALA A 20 67.39 -8.57 5.37
N PRO A 21 67.70 -7.27 5.63
CA PRO A 21 67.26 -6.56 6.86
C PRO A 21 67.09 -5.01 6.83
N ARG A 22 66.32 -4.54 7.83
CA ARG A 22 66.44 -3.34 8.71
C ARG A 22 66.69 -1.93 8.11
N SER A 23 65.76 -1.00 8.39
CA SER A 23 66.08 0.31 8.99
C SER A 23 64.84 0.96 9.64
N LEU A 24 65.11 1.84 10.60
CA LEU A 24 64.25 2.36 11.66
C LEU A 24 63.37 3.56 11.26
N ALA A 25 62.41 3.81 12.16
CA ALA A 25 61.76 5.09 12.47
C ALA A 25 60.51 5.46 11.65
N GLY A 26 59.39 5.63 12.34
CA GLY A 26 58.32 6.47 11.81
C GLY A 26 56.93 6.27 12.41
N ARG A 27 56.70 6.97 13.52
CA ARG A 27 55.47 7.72 13.82
C ARG A 27 54.22 6.94 14.27
N TRP A 28 53.71 7.42 15.39
CA TRP A 28 52.47 7.05 16.05
C TRP A 28 51.28 7.32 15.12
N ALA A 29 50.62 6.26 14.64
CA ALA A 29 49.29 6.38 14.06
C ALA A 29 48.26 6.31 15.19
N PHE A 30 47.73 7.46 15.59
CA PHE A 30 46.45 7.54 16.27
C PHE A 30 45.42 6.82 15.41
N ARG A 31 44.98 5.62 15.82
CA ARG A 31 43.82 4.96 15.21
C ARG A 31 42.60 5.79 15.57
N THR A 32 42.16 6.64 14.66
CA THR A 32 40.83 7.22 14.71
C THR A 32 39.84 6.06 14.62
N PHE A 33 39.25 5.70 15.76
CA PHE A 33 38.14 4.77 15.81
C PHE A 33 36.91 5.50 15.28
N LEU A 34 36.73 5.48 13.95
CA LEU A 34 35.46 5.85 13.36
C LEU A 34 34.45 4.78 13.79
N ALA A 35 33.67 5.12 14.82
CA ALA A 35 32.47 4.38 15.16
C ALA A 35 31.52 4.45 13.96
N GLY A 36 31.58 3.42 13.11
CA GLY A 36 30.59 3.19 12.08
C GLY A 36 29.26 2.91 12.78
N LEU A 37 28.38 3.91 12.82
CA LEU A 37 26.96 3.71 13.03
C LEU A 37 26.44 2.94 11.82
N ALA A 38 26.56 1.62 11.86
CA ALA A 38 25.79 0.74 11.01
C ALA A 38 24.31 0.96 11.36
N ARG A 39 23.64 1.80 10.59
CA ARG A 39 22.17 1.81 10.51
C ARG A 39 21.76 0.43 10.03
N GLN A 40 21.41 -0.44 10.98
CA GLN A 40 20.67 -1.67 10.67
C GLN A 40 19.29 -1.23 10.19
N SER A 41 19.18 -1.06 8.87
CA SER A 41 17.91 -1.20 8.16
C SER A 41 17.53 -2.67 8.28
N LEU A 42 16.86 -3.04 9.37
CA LEU A 42 16.07 -4.26 9.38
C LEU A 42 14.86 -3.96 8.49
N ALA A 43 14.95 -4.42 7.25
CA ALA A 43 13.78 -4.62 6.41
C ALA A 43 12.82 -5.52 7.19
N GLU A 44 11.65 -4.99 7.53
CA GLU A 44 10.56 -5.79 8.06
C GLU A 44 10.14 -6.75 6.94
N GLU A 45 10.24 -8.05 7.20
CA GLU A 45 9.97 -9.07 6.18
C GLU A 45 8.49 -9.00 5.73
N GLY A 46 8.29 -8.46 4.53
CA GLY A 46 7.28 -8.85 3.54
C GLY A 46 5.84 -9.03 4.03
N VAL A 47 5.18 -7.95 4.46
CA VAL A 47 3.72 -7.86 4.31
C VAL A 47 3.47 -7.52 2.84
N PRO A 48 2.51 -8.14 2.12
CA PRO A 48 2.09 -7.60 0.84
C PRO A 48 1.61 -6.18 1.09
N ASP A 49 2.36 -5.18 0.60
CA ASP A 49 2.09 -3.74 0.78
C ASP A 49 0.71 -3.32 0.23
N VAL A 50 -0.03 -4.24 -0.39
CA VAL A 50 -1.30 -4.02 -1.03
C VAL A 50 -2.21 -5.23 -0.82
N ILE A 51 -3.15 -5.11 0.12
CA ILE A 51 -4.31 -5.99 0.21
C ILE A 51 -5.42 -5.37 -0.64
N ARG A 52 -6.06 -6.18 -1.48
CA ARG A 52 -7.13 -5.72 -2.38
C ARG A 52 -8.29 -5.15 -1.57
N GLY A 53 -8.81 -4.00 -2.00
CA GLY A 53 -9.96 -3.35 -1.40
C GLY A 53 -9.70 -2.69 -0.04
N VAL A 54 -8.45 -2.66 0.43
CA VAL A 54 -8.05 -2.01 1.69
C VAL A 54 -7.42 -0.64 1.40
N ALA A 55 -7.89 0.39 2.09
CA ALA A 55 -7.29 1.71 2.03
C ALA A 55 -5.89 1.73 2.65
N PRO A 56 -4.94 2.55 2.13
CA PRO A 56 -3.58 2.61 2.66
C PRO A 56 -3.50 2.87 4.17
N ALA A 57 -4.44 3.65 4.71
CA ALA A 57 -4.51 3.96 6.14
C ALA A 57 -4.93 2.74 7.00
N ASP A 58 -5.63 1.76 6.42
CA ASP A 58 -6.17 0.59 7.10
C ASP A 58 -5.30 -0.67 6.94
N LEU A 59 -4.34 -0.66 6.01
CA LEU A 59 -3.39 -1.78 5.80
C LEU A 59 -2.76 -2.32 7.10
N PRO A 60 -2.35 -1.49 8.09
CA PRO A 60 -1.79 -2.01 9.34
C PRO A 60 -2.75 -2.89 10.14
N LYS A 61 -4.07 -2.71 10.00
CA LYS A 61 -5.10 -3.50 10.70
C LYS A 61 -5.18 -4.94 10.17
N TYR A 62 -4.77 -5.15 8.92
CA TYR A 62 -4.76 -6.44 8.26
C TYR A 62 -3.40 -7.13 8.34
N ARG A 63 -2.49 -6.69 9.21
CA ARG A 63 -1.23 -7.40 9.40
C ARG A 63 -1.51 -8.75 10.10
N PRO A 64 -0.96 -9.88 9.62
CA PRO A 64 -1.12 -11.16 10.28
C PRO A 64 -0.58 -11.10 11.72
N GLN A 65 -1.35 -11.62 12.67
CA GLN A 65 -0.96 -11.77 14.06
C GLN A 65 -0.46 -13.19 14.33
N SER A 66 0.28 -13.42 15.42
CA SER A 66 0.66 -14.78 15.83
C SER A 66 -0.54 -15.47 16.47
N GLY A 67 -1.07 -16.49 15.81
CA GLY A 67 -2.12 -17.37 16.34
C GLY A 67 -1.62 -18.29 17.46
N ARG A 68 -2.55 -19.01 18.09
CA ARG A 68 -2.26 -19.92 19.23
C ARG A 68 -1.32 -21.07 18.89
N ASP A 69 -1.32 -21.51 17.64
CA ASP A 69 -0.45 -22.56 17.08
C ASP A 69 0.81 -21.97 16.41
N GLY A 70 1.00 -20.65 16.48
CA GLY A 70 2.07 -19.93 15.79
C GLY A 70 1.80 -19.68 14.30
N SER A 71 0.64 -20.09 13.78
CA SER A 71 0.21 -19.77 12.42
C SER A 71 -0.23 -18.30 12.31
N PRO A 72 -0.18 -17.67 11.12
CA PRO A 72 -0.68 -16.32 10.94
C PRO A 72 -2.21 -16.29 11.15
N SER A 73 -2.68 -15.42 12.03
CA SER A 73 -4.09 -15.23 12.33
C SER A 73 -4.59 -13.82 11.96
N PHE A 74 -5.89 -13.73 11.73
CA PHE A 74 -6.64 -12.50 11.53
C PHE A 74 -7.72 -12.38 12.60
N ARG A 75 -8.03 -11.13 12.99
CA ARG A 75 -9.07 -10.84 13.97
C ARG A 75 -10.00 -9.78 13.40
N CYS A 76 -11.29 -10.08 13.37
CA CYS A 76 -12.33 -9.15 12.95
C CYS A 76 -12.28 -7.82 13.74
N PHE A 77 -12.69 -6.71 13.13
CA PHE A 77 -12.54 -5.37 13.73
C PHE A 77 -13.59 -5.04 14.79
N ASP A 78 -14.83 -5.49 14.61
CA ASP A 78 -15.91 -5.34 15.59
C ASP A 78 -16.19 -6.66 16.32
N SER A 79 -16.16 -6.58 17.66
CA SER A 79 -16.36 -7.71 18.57
C SER A 79 -17.75 -7.68 19.22
N ARG A 80 -18.78 -7.12 18.57
CA ARG A 80 -20.13 -6.97 19.14
C ARG A 80 -21.16 -8.05 18.79
N GLY A 81 -20.77 -9.10 18.04
CA GLY A 81 -21.59 -10.29 17.76
C GLY A 81 -20.95 -11.57 18.30
N SER A 82 -21.66 -12.69 18.37
CA SER A 82 -21.16 -13.97 18.93
C SER A 82 -19.98 -14.64 18.17
N ALA A 83 -19.47 -14.01 17.11
CA ALA A 83 -18.20 -14.34 16.41
C ALA A 83 -17.04 -13.41 16.82
N ALA A 84 -17.27 -12.52 17.79
CA ALA A 84 -16.29 -11.66 18.41
C ALA A 84 -15.10 -12.47 18.94
N SER A 85 -13.90 -12.15 18.45
CA SER A 85 -12.61 -12.63 18.99
C SER A 85 -12.27 -14.12 18.79
N VAL A 86 -12.74 -14.75 17.73
CA VAL A 86 -12.06 -15.96 17.24
C VAL A 86 -10.85 -15.50 16.43
N ASP A 87 -9.65 -15.96 16.83
CA ASP A 87 -8.48 -15.84 15.96
C ASP A 87 -8.74 -16.75 14.75
N LEU A 88 -9.07 -16.14 13.61
CA LEU A 88 -9.28 -16.85 12.36
C LEU A 88 -7.91 -17.08 11.69
N PRO A 89 -7.72 -18.14 10.90
CA PRO A 89 -6.53 -18.26 10.06
C PRO A 89 -6.43 -17.07 9.11
N TYR A 90 -5.24 -16.50 8.91
CA TYR A 90 -5.08 -15.35 8.00
C TYR A 90 -5.51 -15.65 6.55
N ALA A 91 -5.56 -16.93 6.18
CA ALA A 91 -6.03 -17.40 4.89
C ALA A 91 -7.51 -17.09 4.59
N VAL A 92 -8.31 -16.76 5.61
CA VAL A 92 -9.72 -16.35 5.40
C VAL A 92 -9.86 -14.95 4.84
N VAL A 93 -8.79 -14.14 4.86
CA VAL A 93 -8.87 -12.77 4.34
C VAL A 93 -8.95 -12.82 2.82
N ASN A 94 -10.06 -12.33 2.26
CA ASN A 94 -10.41 -12.40 0.83
C ASN A 94 -10.49 -13.84 0.28
N ASP A 95 -11.16 -14.74 0.99
CA ASP A 95 -11.34 -16.14 0.58
C ASP A 95 -12.70 -16.42 -0.09
N ASP A 96 -13.48 -15.36 -0.33
CA ASP A 96 -14.84 -15.38 -0.87
C ASP A 96 -15.88 -15.97 0.12
N SER A 97 -15.60 -15.96 1.44
CA SER A 97 -16.52 -16.35 2.51
C SER A 97 -16.67 -15.23 3.55
N CYS A 98 -17.90 -14.92 3.95
CA CYS A 98 -18.14 -13.91 4.99
C CYS A 98 -18.12 -14.54 6.40
N ASP A 99 -16.94 -14.58 7.01
CA ASP A 99 -16.71 -15.14 8.34
C ASP A 99 -16.83 -14.10 9.46
N CYS A 100 -16.49 -12.84 9.20
CA CYS A 100 -16.64 -11.77 10.18
C CYS A 100 -18.04 -11.13 10.13
N ALA A 101 -18.64 -10.91 11.30
CA ALA A 101 -19.95 -10.27 11.41
C ALA A 101 -19.98 -8.79 10.96
N ASP A 102 -18.82 -8.15 10.91
CA ASP A 102 -18.64 -6.80 10.36
C ASP A 102 -18.12 -6.79 8.91
N GLY A 103 -17.82 -7.98 8.37
CA GLY A 103 -17.23 -8.23 7.05
C GLY A 103 -15.81 -7.71 6.88
N SER A 104 -15.06 -7.55 7.98
CA SER A 104 -13.67 -7.06 7.94
C SER A 104 -12.68 -8.06 7.33
N ASP A 105 -13.05 -9.32 7.17
CA ASP A 105 -12.29 -10.36 6.47
C ASP A 105 -12.36 -10.25 4.94
N GLU A 106 -13.39 -9.58 4.40
CA GLU A 106 -13.68 -9.55 2.97
C GLU A 106 -13.62 -8.12 2.38
N PRO A 107 -12.49 -7.38 2.49
CA PRO A 107 -12.37 -6.05 1.90
C PRO A 107 -12.29 -6.05 0.37
N GLY A 108 -11.85 -7.16 -0.23
CA GLY A 108 -11.48 -7.29 -1.64
C GLY A 108 -12.42 -8.14 -2.48
N THR A 109 -13.49 -8.67 -1.89
CA THR A 109 -14.47 -9.55 -2.56
C THR A 109 -15.90 -9.06 -2.32
N ASP A 110 -16.86 -9.77 -2.94
CA ASP A 110 -18.29 -9.56 -2.80
C ASP A 110 -18.95 -10.46 -1.72
N ALA A 111 -18.19 -11.26 -0.98
CA ALA A 111 -18.73 -12.29 -0.09
C ALA A 111 -19.58 -11.74 1.07
N CYS A 112 -19.22 -10.57 1.62
CA CYS A 112 -20.00 -9.87 2.63
C CYS A 112 -20.97 -8.83 2.05
N ALA A 113 -21.38 -8.97 0.77
CA ALA A 113 -22.39 -8.10 0.16
C ALA A 113 -23.71 -8.10 0.95
N GLY A 114 -24.36 -6.93 1.03
CA GLY A 114 -25.59 -6.72 1.80
C GLY A 114 -25.36 -6.14 3.19
N GLN A 115 -24.12 -6.14 3.70
CA GLN A 115 -23.74 -5.34 4.86
C GLN A 115 -23.40 -3.90 4.44
N SER A 116 -23.77 -2.92 5.27
CA SER A 116 -23.42 -1.51 5.03
C SER A 116 -22.02 -1.13 5.52
N THR A 117 -21.37 -2.02 6.27
CA THR A 117 -20.04 -1.82 6.89
C THR A 117 -18.90 -2.24 5.97
N THR A 118 -19.13 -3.21 5.09
CA THR A 118 -18.13 -3.72 4.15
C THR A 118 -18.03 -2.82 2.93
N LEU A 119 -16.90 -2.12 2.82
CA LEU A 119 -16.58 -1.25 1.71
C LEU A 119 -15.30 -1.72 1.04
N PHE A 120 -15.29 -1.70 -0.29
CA PHE A 120 -14.11 -1.93 -1.11
C PHE A 120 -13.47 -0.59 -1.46
N PHE A 121 -12.17 -0.48 -1.25
CA PHE A 121 -11.41 0.71 -1.60
C PHE A 121 -10.78 0.62 -2.99
N CYS A 122 -11.24 1.47 -3.91
CA CYS A 122 -10.58 1.75 -5.18
C CYS A 122 -9.39 2.68 -4.93
N ARG A 123 -8.18 2.27 -5.33
CA ARG A 123 -6.99 3.13 -5.17
C ARG A 123 -7.01 4.31 -6.13
N ASN A 124 -7.47 4.08 -7.36
CA ASN A 124 -7.66 5.11 -8.37
C ASN A 124 -6.42 5.99 -8.55
N GLU A 125 -5.27 5.37 -8.81
CA GLU A 125 -4.02 6.12 -9.01
C GLU A 125 -4.20 7.20 -10.08
N GLN A 126 -3.71 8.41 -9.83
CA GLN A 126 -3.90 9.60 -10.68
C GLN A 126 -5.31 10.22 -10.66
N SER A 127 -6.25 9.66 -9.90
CA SER A 127 -7.53 10.25 -9.53
C SER A 127 -7.68 10.24 -8.01
N ASP A 128 -8.90 10.41 -7.51
CA ASP A 128 -9.23 10.28 -6.09
C ASP A 128 -9.58 8.85 -5.72
N GLY A 129 -9.01 8.35 -4.63
CA GLY A 129 -9.42 7.09 -4.03
C GLY A 129 -10.91 7.14 -3.62
N ALA A 130 -11.61 6.05 -3.83
CA ALA A 130 -13.05 5.96 -3.61
C ALA A 130 -13.40 4.67 -2.86
N TYR A 131 -14.50 4.70 -2.11
CA TYR A 131 -15.11 3.51 -1.51
C TYR A 131 -16.37 3.15 -2.27
N ILE A 132 -16.53 1.86 -2.56
CA ILE A 132 -17.74 1.28 -3.13
C ILE A 132 -18.25 0.20 -2.18
N TYR A 133 -19.54 -0.14 -2.30
CA TYR A 133 -20.09 -1.26 -1.54
C TYR A 133 -19.55 -2.58 -2.07
N ALA A 134 -19.34 -3.56 -1.18
CA ALA A 134 -18.89 -4.91 -1.57
C ALA A 134 -19.79 -5.58 -2.63
N SER A 135 -21.08 -5.23 -2.67
CA SER A 135 -22.01 -5.74 -3.68
C SER A 135 -21.69 -5.33 -5.12
N ARG A 136 -20.79 -4.36 -5.31
CA ARG A 136 -20.34 -3.86 -6.62
C ARG A 136 -19.02 -4.48 -7.07
N VAL A 137 -18.45 -5.36 -6.26
CA VAL A 137 -17.19 -6.02 -6.59
C VAL A 137 -17.52 -7.24 -7.47
N ASN A 138 -16.96 -7.32 -8.66
CA ASN A 138 -17.23 -8.40 -9.62
C ASN A 138 -18.72 -8.57 -10.02
N ASP A 139 -19.49 -7.49 -10.03
CA ASP A 139 -20.90 -7.51 -10.47
C ASP A 139 -21.05 -7.32 -12.00
N GLY A 140 -19.94 -7.06 -12.69
CA GLY A 140 -19.85 -6.86 -14.13
C GLY A 140 -20.00 -5.40 -14.57
N ILE A 141 -20.03 -4.45 -13.63
CA ILE A 141 -20.11 -3.01 -13.85
C ILE A 141 -18.82 -2.37 -13.37
N CYS A 142 -18.28 -1.43 -14.15
CA CYS A 142 -17.07 -0.69 -13.77
C CYS A 142 -17.43 0.53 -12.92
N ASP A 143 -17.29 0.42 -11.60
CA ASP A 143 -17.46 1.51 -10.64
C ASP A 143 -16.13 2.20 -10.28
N CYS A 144 -15.03 1.45 -10.18
CA CYS A 144 -13.70 2.05 -9.98
C CYS A 144 -13.11 2.54 -11.32
N CYS A 145 -12.49 3.72 -11.35
CA CYS A 145 -11.83 4.22 -12.57
C CYS A 145 -10.63 3.38 -12.98
N ASP A 146 -10.01 2.66 -12.04
CA ASP A 146 -8.89 1.75 -12.29
C ASP A 146 -9.35 0.34 -12.68
N GLY A 147 -10.65 0.05 -12.59
CA GLY A 147 -11.25 -1.26 -12.87
C GLY A 147 -10.91 -2.33 -11.84
N SER A 148 -10.41 -1.95 -10.66
CA SER A 148 -9.95 -2.91 -9.63
C SER A 148 -11.06 -3.70 -8.95
N ASP A 149 -12.30 -3.24 -9.05
CA ASP A 149 -13.54 -3.88 -8.63
C ASP A 149 -13.88 -5.12 -9.49
N GLU A 150 -13.61 -5.10 -10.79
CA GLU A 150 -13.89 -6.20 -11.73
C GLU A 150 -12.69 -7.13 -11.98
N TRP A 151 -11.94 -7.41 -10.91
CA TRP A 151 -10.67 -8.12 -10.99
C TRP A 151 -10.82 -9.59 -11.43
N ARG A 152 -11.95 -10.27 -11.13
CA ARG A 152 -12.19 -11.66 -11.56
C ARG A 152 -12.32 -11.76 -13.07
N ALA A 153 -13.01 -10.80 -13.70
CA ALA A 153 -13.16 -10.75 -15.16
C ALA A 153 -11.80 -10.52 -15.84
N ALA A 154 -11.00 -9.60 -15.30
CA ALA A 154 -9.63 -9.35 -15.75
C ALA A 154 -8.74 -10.60 -15.61
N ALA A 155 -8.79 -11.29 -14.47
CA ALA A 155 -8.03 -12.52 -14.22
C ALA A 155 -8.40 -13.67 -15.16
N ARG A 156 -9.66 -13.74 -15.61
CA ARG A 156 -10.15 -14.73 -16.58
C ARG A 156 -9.90 -14.34 -18.04
N GLY A 157 -9.27 -13.18 -18.28
CA GLY A 157 -9.01 -12.68 -19.64
C GLY A 157 -10.29 -12.36 -20.42
N LEU A 158 -11.41 -12.11 -19.72
CA LEU A 158 -12.70 -11.79 -20.34
C LEU A 158 -12.70 -10.32 -20.79
N SER A 159 -12.07 -10.04 -21.94
CA SER A 159 -11.91 -8.69 -22.48
C SER A 159 -13.22 -7.92 -22.71
N ARG A 160 -14.37 -8.61 -22.83
CA ARG A 160 -15.68 -7.94 -22.94
C ARG A 160 -16.20 -7.38 -21.61
N MET A 161 -15.64 -7.84 -20.49
CA MET A 161 -15.98 -7.46 -19.12
C MET A 161 -14.77 -6.83 -18.40
N SER A 162 -13.68 -6.56 -19.12
CA SER A 162 -12.50 -5.91 -18.53
C SER A 162 -12.70 -4.39 -18.52
N CYS A 163 -12.68 -3.81 -17.33
CA CYS A 163 -12.72 -2.37 -17.14
C CYS A 163 -11.44 -1.69 -17.65
N GLN A 164 -11.60 -0.56 -18.33
CA GLN A 164 -10.48 0.26 -18.78
C GLN A 164 -10.09 1.26 -17.70
N ASN A 165 -8.79 1.53 -17.55
CA ASN A 165 -8.33 2.54 -16.61
C ASN A 165 -8.57 3.96 -17.18
N THR A 166 -9.46 4.72 -16.55
CA THR A 166 -9.82 6.11 -16.93
C THR A 166 -9.36 7.14 -15.91
N CYS A 167 -8.60 6.74 -14.89
CA CYS A 167 -8.26 7.59 -13.74
C CYS A 167 -7.49 8.86 -14.12
N LEU A 168 -6.63 8.82 -15.14
CA LEU A 168 -5.88 10.00 -15.57
C LEU A 168 -6.82 11.11 -16.07
N GLU A 169 -7.79 10.78 -16.92
CA GLU A 169 -8.74 11.75 -17.47
C GLU A 169 -9.70 12.25 -16.40
N GLU A 170 -10.20 11.34 -15.57
CA GLU A 170 -11.07 11.68 -14.45
C GLU A 170 -10.37 12.59 -13.44
N GLY A 171 -9.15 12.25 -13.02
CA GLY A 171 -8.38 13.05 -12.07
C GLY A 171 -8.09 14.45 -12.58
N GLN A 172 -7.81 14.61 -13.88
CA GLN A 172 -7.67 15.93 -14.51
C GLN A 172 -8.97 16.73 -14.47
N ARG A 173 -10.12 16.09 -14.71
CA ARG A 173 -11.44 16.72 -14.63
C ARG A 173 -11.74 17.16 -13.20
N LEU A 174 -11.60 16.26 -12.23
CA LEU A 174 -11.85 16.54 -10.81
C LEU A 174 -10.92 17.63 -10.27
N SER A 175 -9.65 17.65 -10.67
CA SER A 175 -8.71 18.71 -10.29
C SER A 175 -9.16 20.09 -10.78
N LYS A 176 -9.61 20.19 -12.05
CA LYS A 176 -10.14 21.45 -12.61
C LYS A 176 -11.41 21.90 -11.90
N GLU A 177 -12.35 20.98 -11.68
CA GLU A 177 -13.62 21.27 -10.98
C GLU A 177 -13.37 21.75 -9.53
N ARG A 178 -12.45 21.10 -8.81
CA ARG A 178 -12.05 21.52 -7.45
C ARG A 178 -11.42 22.90 -7.43
N ALA A 179 -10.51 23.19 -8.36
CA ALA A 179 -9.88 24.50 -8.45
C ALA A 179 -10.91 25.62 -8.72
N GLN A 180 -11.89 25.36 -9.58
CA GLN A 180 -12.99 26.29 -9.83
C GLN A 180 -13.86 26.50 -8.59
N LYS A 181 -14.25 25.42 -7.92
CA LYS A 181 -15.07 25.47 -6.71
C LYS A 181 -14.36 26.17 -5.56
N GLU A 182 -13.05 25.93 -5.40
CA GLU A 182 -12.23 26.62 -4.40
C GLU A 182 -12.17 28.12 -4.66
N ALA A 183 -11.96 28.53 -5.92
CA ALA A 183 -11.96 29.94 -6.30
C ALA A 183 -13.32 30.62 -6.02
N GLU A 184 -14.42 29.94 -6.33
CA GLU A 184 -15.77 30.42 -6.04
C GLU A 184 -16.02 30.59 -4.53
N LEU A 185 -15.71 29.55 -3.75
CA LEU A 185 -15.86 29.56 -2.29
C LEU A 185 -15.00 30.65 -1.65
N ARG A 186 -13.76 30.82 -2.12
CA ARG A 186 -12.87 31.88 -1.66
C ARG A 186 -13.47 33.26 -1.91
N GLY A 187 -13.98 33.52 -3.11
CA GLY A 187 -14.66 34.78 -3.43
C GLY A 187 -15.91 35.00 -2.58
N GLY A 188 -16.68 33.94 -2.30
CA GLY A 188 -17.82 33.99 -1.38
C GLY A 188 -17.44 34.36 0.06
N VAL A 189 -16.35 33.77 0.56
CA VAL A 189 -15.83 34.07 1.91
C VAL A 189 -15.34 35.52 2.00
N GLU A 190 -14.67 36.04 0.98
CA GLU A 190 -14.20 37.43 0.92
C GLU A 190 -15.37 38.42 0.93
N ARG A 191 -16.40 38.19 0.10
CA ARG A 191 -17.61 39.03 0.10
C ARG A 191 -18.32 39.03 1.45
N ARG A 192 -18.48 37.86 2.08
CA ARG A 192 -19.09 37.75 3.40
C ARG A 192 -18.30 38.53 4.45
N ARG A 193 -16.96 38.47 4.42
CA ARG A 193 -16.09 39.23 5.32
C ARG A 193 -16.25 40.74 5.12
N ALA A 194 -16.29 41.21 3.88
CA ALA A 194 -16.48 42.62 3.56
C ALA A 194 -17.83 43.15 4.07
N LEU A 195 -18.92 42.41 3.86
CA LEU A 195 -20.25 42.78 4.37
C LEU A 195 -20.30 42.80 5.90
N ALA A 196 -19.68 41.82 6.56
CA ALA A 196 -19.62 41.79 8.02
C ALA A 196 -18.81 42.97 8.60
N ALA A 197 -17.70 43.34 7.96
CA ALA A 197 -16.91 44.50 8.35
C ALA A 197 -17.69 45.81 8.16
N ALA A 198 -18.31 46.01 6.99
CA ALA A 198 -19.13 47.19 6.72
C ALA A 198 -20.30 47.32 7.71
N ALA A 199 -21.00 46.23 8.00
CA ALA A 199 -22.08 46.22 9.00
C ALA A 199 -21.57 46.55 10.42
N ALA A 200 -20.36 46.11 10.78
CA ALA A 200 -19.76 46.44 12.06
C ALA A 200 -19.35 47.92 12.15
N GLU A 201 -18.87 48.51 11.05
CA GLU A 201 -18.58 49.94 10.97
C GLU A 201 -19.83 50.79 11.04
N GLU A 202 -20.89 50.43 10.30
CA GLU A 202 -22.18 51.12 10.34
C GLU A 202 -22.78 51.08 11.75
N LYS A 203 -22.74 49.91 12.42
CA LYS A 203 -23.19 49.80 13.81
C LYS A 203 -22.42 50.74 14.74
N ARG A 204 -21.08 50.82 14.61
CA ARG A 204 -20.24 51.72 15.43
C ARG A 204 -20.53 53.20 15.16
N ALA A 205 -20.98 53.55 13.97
CA ALA A 205 -21.32 54.94 13.63
C ALA A 205 -22.68 55.38 14.21
N LEU A 206 -23.53 54.44 14.61
CA LEU A 206 -24.85 54.69 15.20
C LEU A 206 -24.84 54.69 16.74
N GLU A 207 -23.78 54.19 17.37
CA GLU A 207 -23.56 54.19 18.83
C GLU A 207 -22.82 55.45 19.31
#